data_AF-A0A965XZV6-F1
#
_entry.id   AF-A0A965XZV6-F1
#
_cell.length_a   1.000
_cell.length_b   1.000
_cell.length_c   1.000
_cell.angle_alpha   90.00
_cell.angle_beta   90.00
_cell.angle_gamma   90.00
#
_symmetry.space_group_name_H-M   'P 1'
#
loop_
_entity.id
_entity.type
_entity.pdbx_description
1 polymer ?
#
loop_
_entity_poly.entity_id
_entity_poly.type
_entity_poly.pdbx_seq_one_letter_code
_entity_poly.pdbx_strand_id
1 'polypeptide(L)'
;MDFVYFAFSSLSVALIVLLLALLFGKTDRLLPWRYLIAALIAGILYYNLLLATAREQIIIYYLLNGVPQVLLFIILLVFLRRKRQA
;
A
#
# COMPACT_ATOMS: atom_id res chain seq x y z
N MET A 1 -6.37 18.77 -8.25
CA MET A 1 -6.80 18.07 -7.01
C MET A 1 -6.32 16.62 -6.97
N ASP A 2 -5.75 16.11 -8.06
CA ASP A 2 -5.33 14.71 -8.25
C ASP A 2 -4.08 14.30 -7.47
N PHE A 3 -3.21 15.25 -7.14
CA PHE A 3 -2.00 15.00 -6.36
C PHE A 3 -2.27 14.38 -4.98
N VAL A 4 -3.36 14.81 -4.32
CA VAL A 4 -3.76 14.26 -3.01
C VAL A 4 -4.23 12.83 -3.15
N TYR A 5 -5.02 12.53 -4.20
CA TYR A 5 -5.48 11.17 -4.48
C TYR A 5 -4.32 10.23 -4.83
N PHE A 6 -3.37 10.68 -5.66
CA PHE A 6 -2.19 9.90 -6.01
C PHE A 6 -1.30 9.64 -4.80
N ALA A 7 -1.06 10.66 -3.97
CA ALA A 7 -0.28 10.52 -2.75
C ALA A 7 -0.96 9.57 -1.75
N PHE A 8 -2.28 9.65 -1.60
CA PHE A 8 -3.03 8.76 -0.72
C PHE A 8 -3.03 7.31 -1.20
N SER A 9 -3.18 7.09 -2.51
CA SER A 9 -3.10 5.75 -3.10
C SER A 9 -1.69 5.14 -2.97
N SER A 10 -0.66 5.94 -3.23
CA SER A 10 0.75 5.56 -3.00
C SER A 10 1.05 5.23 -1.53
N LEU A 11 0.53 6.02 -0.59
CA LEU A 11 0.67 5.76 0.84
C LEU A 11 -0.05 4.46 1.23
N SER A 12 -1.19 4.17 0.61
CA SER A 12 -1.89 2.90 0.81
C SER A 12 -1.05 1.71 0.37
N VAL A 13 -0.35 1.81 -0.77
CA VAL A 13 0.60 0.77 -1.23
C VAL A 13 1.75 0.59 -0.25
N ALA A 14 2.33 1.67 0.27
CA ALA A 14 3.39 1.59 1.29
C ALA A 14 2.89 0.86 2.55
N LEU A 15 1.69 1.20 3.04
CA LEU A 15 1.07 0.54 4.19
C LEU A 15 0.77 -0.94 3.93
N ILE A 16 0.32 -1.30 2.72
CA ILE A 16 0.13 -2.70 2.31
C ILE A 16 1.43 -3.48 2.47
N VAL A 17 2.54 -2.95 1.94
CA VAL A 17 3.85 -3.62 2.03
C VAL A 17 4.28 -3.82 3.48
N LEU A 18 4.07 -2.82 4.35
CA LEU A 18 4.35 -2.94 5.78
C LEU A 18 3.47 -3.99 6.47
N LEU A 19 2.17 -3.97 6.21
CA LEU A 19 1.22 -4.93 6.78
C LEU A 19 1.54 -6.35 6.34
N LEU A 20 1.89 -6.56 5.07
CA LEU A 20 2.33 -7.86 4.58
C LEU A 20 3.62 -8.30 5.23
N ALA A 21 4.61 -7.40 5.39
CA ALA A 21 5.85 -7.72 6.09
C ALA A 21 5.60 -8.14 7.55
N LEU A 22 4.66 -7.49 8.23
CA LEU A 22 4.23 -7.87 9.58
C LEU A 22 3.46 -9.20 9.60
N LEU A 23 2.59 -9.44 8.62
CA LEU A 23 1.83 -10.68 8.49
C LEU A 23 2.77 -11.88 8.26
N PHE A 24 3.74 -11.76 7.37
CA PHE A 24 4.65 -12.86 7.06
C PHE A 24 5.86 -12.93 8.00
N GLY A 25 6.17 -11.84 8.70
CA GLY A 25 7.17 -11.84 9.76
C GLY A 25 6.76 -12.77 10.90
N LYS A 26 7.58 -13.78 11.19
CA LYS A 26 7.37 -14.71 12.32
C LYS A 26 7.67 -14.10 13.70
N THR A 27 7.86 -12.78 13.78
CA THR A 27 8.52 -12.17 14.93
C THR A 27 7.67 -11.06 15.51
N ASP A 28 7.32 -11.18 16.81
CA ASP A 28 6.75 -10.09 17.63
C ASP A 28 7.74 -8.92 17.89
N ARG A 29 8.83 -8.85 17.12
CA ARG A 29 9.86 -7.82 17.26
C ARG A 29 9.60 -6.66 16.30
N LEU A 30 10.14 -5.51 16.68
CA LEU A 30 10.18 -4.28 15.89
C LEU A 30 10.47 -4.57 14.41
N LEU A 31 9.60 -4.03 13.53
CA LEU A 31 9.72 -4.09 12.07
C LEU A 31 11.14 -3.70 11.65
N PRO A 32 11.92 -4.61 11.04
CA PRO A 32 13.25 -4.28 10.54
C PRO A 32 13.22 -3.10 9.58
N TRP A 33 14.16 -2.16 9.71
CA TRP A 33 14.26 -0.94 8.90
C TRP A 33 14.22 -1.19 7.38
N ARG A 34 14.73 -2.35 6.93
CA ARG A 34 14.66 -2.78 5.53
C ARG A 34 13.23 -2.84 4.97
N TYR A 35 12.24 -3.18 5.80
CA TYR A 35 10.84 -3.21 5.36
C TYR A 35 10.24 -1.80 5.26
N LEU A 36 10.68 -0.87 6.11
CA LEU A 36 10.31 0.55 6.00
C LEU A 36 10.84 1.14 4.70
N ILE A 37 12.09 0.82 4.34
CA ILE A 37 12.66 1.24 3.06
C ILE A 37 11.93 0.59 1.88
N ALA A 38 11.65 -0.72 1.95
CA ALA A 38 10.91 -1.40 0.89
C ALA A 38 9.52 -0.80 0.68
N ALA A 39 8.81 -0.48 1.76
CA ALA A 39 7.52 0.19 1.71
C ALA A 39 7.59 1.60 1.12
N LEU A 40 8.60 2.37 1.52
CA LEU A 40 8.84 3.71 0.97
C LEU A 40 9.11 3.65 -0.54
N ILE A 41 10.00 2.74 -0.96
CA ILE A 41 10.32 2.53 -2.39
C ILE A 41 9.06 2.13 -3.15
N ALA A 42 8.26 1.19 -2.64
CA ALA A 42 7.03 0.76 -3.27
C ALA A 42 6.02 1.92 -3.44
N GLY A 43 5.86 2.75 -2.41
CA GLY A 43 5.02 3.95 -2.49
C GLY A 43 5.52 4.92 -3.57
N ILE A 44 6.81 5.25 -3.57
CA ILE A 44 7.41 6.18 -4.55
C ILE A 44 7.24 5.64 -5.98
N LEU A 45 7.55 4.36 -6.20
CA LEU A 45 7.39 3.72 -7.52
C LEU A 45 5.93 3.78 -7.99
N TYR A 46 4.99 3.48 -7.09
CA TYR A 46 3.57 3.53 -7.41
C TYR A 46 3.08 4.94 -7.74
N TYR A 47 3.56 5.95 -7.02
CA TYR A 47 3.24 7.34 -7.29
C TYR A 47 3.73 7.79 -8.67
N ASN A 48 4.96 7.42 -9.04
CA ASN A 48 5.50 7.72 -10.38
C ASN A 48 4.73 6.98 -11.47
N LEU A 49 4.33 5.73 -11.22
CA LEU A 49 3.50 4.96 -12.14
C LEU A 49 2.15 5.66 -12.38
N LEU A 50 1.48 6.10 -11.31
CA LEU A 50 0.24 6.86 -11.39
C LEU A 50 0.42 8.14 -12.20
N LEU A 51 1.49 8.92 -11.96
CA LEU A 51 1.77 10.13 -12.73
C LEU A 51 1.96 9.87 -14.22
N ALA A 52 2.61 8.75 -14.58
CA ALA A 52 2.87 8.39 -15.96
C ALA A 52 1.62 7.87 -16.68
N THR A 53 0.81 7.03 -16.02
CA THR A 53 -0.32 6.30 -16.66
C THR A 53 -1.66 7.01 -16.54
N ALA A 54 -1.89 7.77 -15.47
CA ALA A 54 -3.21 8.32 -15.19
C ALA A 54 -3.58 9.53 -16.08
N ARG A 55 -2.65 10.01 -16.92
CA ARG A 55 -2.92 11.07 -17.91
C ARG A 55 -3.66 10.59 -19.15
N GLU A 56 -3.55 9.32 -19.50
CA GLU A 56 -4.02 8.83 -20.80
C GLU A 56 -5.47 8.33 -20.78
N GLN A 57 -5.95 7.79 -19.64
CA GLN A 57 -7.30 7.24 -19.54
C GLN A 57 -7.93 7.48 -18.16
N ILE A 58 -9.12 8.09 -18.15
CA ILE A 58 -9.92 8.34 -16.95
C ILE A 58 -10.27 7.05 -16.19
N ILE A 59 -10.56 5.95 -16.90
CA ILE A 59 -10.91 4.67 -16.26
C ILE A 59 -9.70 4.12 -15.50
N ILE A 60 -8.52 4.13 -16.13
CA ILE A 60 -7.26 3.68 -15.51
C ILE A 60 -6.92 4.56 -14.30
N TYR A 61 -7.13 5.88 -14.40
CA TYR A 61 -6.96 6.82 -13.30
C TYR A 61 -7.76 6.38 -12.05
N TYR A 62 -9.06 6.13 -12.19
CA TYR A 62 -9.89 5.79 -11.03
C TYR A 62 -9.56 4.40 -10.49
N LEU A 63 -9.28 3.45 -11.39
CA LEU A 63 -8.94 2.08 -10.99
C LEU A 63 -7.63 2.03 -10.19
N LEU A 64 -6.57 2.67 -10.69
CA LEU A 64 -5.28 2.72 -9.99
C LEU A 64 -5.36 3.54 -8.70
N ASN A 65 -6.27 4.52 -8.59
CA ASN A 65 -6.46 5.20 -7.31
C ASN A 65 -7.24 4.36 -6.29
N GLY A 66 -8.29 3.65 -6.72
CA GLY A 66 -9.17 2.91 -5.82
C GLY A 66 -8.64 1.54 -5.38
N VAL A 67 -7.95 0.82 -6.27
CA VAL A 67 -7.50 -0.56 -6.00
C VAL A 67 -6.62 -0.68 -4.76
N PRO A 68 -5.60 0.19 -4.54
CA PRO A 68 -4.77 0.10 -3.34
C PRO A 68 -5.55 0.30 -2.04
N GLN A 69 -6.59 1.10 -2.04
CA GLN A 69 -7.40 1.37 -0.85
C GLN A 69 -8.25 0.15 -0.48
N VAL A 70 -8.89 -0.47 -1.47
CA VAL A 70 -9.64 -1.72 -1.30
C VAL A 70 -8.71 -2.84 -0.84
N LEU A 71 -7.54 -2.96 -1.45
CA LEU A 71 -6.55 -3.97 -1.09
C LEU A 71 -6.02 -3.76 0.33
N LEU A 72 -5.73 -2.51 0.71
CA LEU A 72 -5.32 -2.16 2.07
C LEU A 72 -6.38 -2.57 3.09
N PHE A 73 -7.66 -2.30 2.81
CA PHE A 73 -8.76 -2.69 3.69
C PHE A 73 -8.83 -4.21 3.87
N ILE A 74 -8.74 -4.98 2.78
CA ILE A 74 -8.75 -6.45 2.82
C ILE A 74 -7.57 -6.97 3.66
N ILE A 75 -6.36 -6.49 3.42
CA ILE A 75 -5.15 -6.93 4.13
C ILE A 75 -5.23 -6.56 5.62
N LEU A 76 -5.77 -5.38 5.95
CA LEU A 76 -5.99 -4.95 7.33
C LEU A 76 -6.97 -5.91 8.05
N LEU A 77 -8.07 -6.29 7.41
CA LEU A 77 -9.01 -7.26 7.97
C LEU A 77 -8.36 -8.62 8.23
N VAL A 78 -7.53 -9.11 7.30
CA VAL A 78 -6.77 -10.35 7.47
C VAL A 78 -5.78 -10.24 8.63
N PHE A 79 -5.06 -9.12 8.71
CA PHE A 79 -4.09 -8.85 9.79
C PHE A 79 -4.77 -8.86 11.17
N LEU A 80 -5.90 -8.15 11.30
CA LEU A 80 -6.67 -8.09 12.55
C LEU A 80 -7.23 -9.46 12.95
N ARG A 81 -7.74 -10.24 11.99
CA ARG A 81 -8.23 -11.60 12.26
C ARG A 81 -7.12 -12.52 12.77
N ARG A 82 -5.95 -12.48 12.15
CA ARG A 82 -4.80 -13.28 12.60
C ARG A 82 -4.32 -12.88 13.98
N LYS A 83 -4.24 -11.58 14.27
CA LYS A 83 -3.84 -11.09 15.61
C LYS A 83 -4.82 -11.52 16.71
N ARG A 84 -6.11 -11.69 16.39
CA ARG A 84 -7.12 -12.18 17.35
C ARG A 84 -6.98 -13.69 17.65
N GLN A 85 -6.35 -14.45 16.77
CA GLN A 85 -6.20 -15.91 16.87
C GLN A 85 -4.84 -16.34 17.47
N ALA A 86 -3.86 -15.44 17.49
CA ALA A 86 -2.55 -15.63 18.12
C ALA A 86 -2.61 -15.23 19.60
#